data_AF-A0A831M1P0-F1
#
_entry.id   AF-A0A831M1P0-F1
#
_cell.length_a   1.000
_cell.length_b   1.000
_cell.length_c   1.000
_cell.angle_alpha   90.00
_cell.angle_beta   90.00
_cell.angle_gamma   90.00
#
_symmetry.space_group_name_H-M   'P 1'
#
loop_
_entity.id
_entity.type
_entity.pdbx_description
1 polymer ?
#
loop_
_entity_poly.entity_id
_entity_poly.type
_entity_poly.pdbx_seq_one_letter_code
_entity_poly.pdbx_strand_id
1 'polypeptide(L)'
;MQKMNPPKCDDLDYIHFLIAAQKVFTCTEAARCQPEGQHSPAHDAFTRLLRRQPLDTEALWQEAKAFVDPKRGLLVLDDTTLDKPYA
;
A
#
# COMPACT_ATOMS: atom_id res chain seq x y z
N MET A 1 17.49 -22.21 12.75
CA MET A 1 16.74 -21.09 12.14
C MET A 1 15.36 -21.61 11.79
N GLN A 2 14.29 -21.05 12.36
CA GLN A 2 12.92 -21.45 12.08
C GLN A 2 12.59 -21.13 10.61
N LYS A 3 12.13 -22.13 9.84
CA LYS A 3 11.76 -21.97 8.44
C LYS A 3 10.49 -21.12 8.39
N MET A 4 10.63 -19.83 8.10
CA MET A 4 9.49 -18.94 7.91
C MET A 4 8.73 -19.36 6.64
N ASN A 5 7.41 -19.47 6.72
CA ASN A 5 6.60 -19.73 5.53
C ASN A 5 6.81 -18.62 4.51
N PRO A 6 6.90 -18.94 3.21
CA PRO A 6 7.03 -17.94 2.16
C PRO A 6 5.83 -16.97 2.20
N PRO A 7 6.02 -15.70 1.79
CA PRO A 7 4.90 -14.77 1.65
C PRO A 7 3.86 -15.34 0.69
N LYS A 8 2.57 -15.14 1.01
CA LYS A 8 1.43 -15.61 0.21
C LYS A 8 0.92 -14.57 -0.81
N CYS A 9 1.42 -13.35 -0.72
CA CYS A 9 1.09 -12.23 -1.59
C CYS A 9 2.34 -11.35 -1.74
N ASP A 10 2.43 -10.64 -2.86
CA ASP A 10 3.49 -9.67 -3.14
C ASP A 10 2.94 -8.24 -3.28
N ASP A 11 3.83 -7.31 -3.61
CA ASP A 11 3.53 -5.90 -3.78
C ASP A 11 2.59 -5.64 -4.98
N LEU A 12 2.78 -6.34 -6.10
CA LEU A 12 1.92 -6.24 -7.27
C LEU A 12 0.48 -6.67 -6.98
N ASP A 13 0.29 -7.74 -6.20
CA ASP A 13 -1.05 -8.17 -5.75
C ASP A 13 -1.80 -7.03 -5.05
N TYR A 14 -1.11 -6.33 -4.14
CA TYR A 14 -1.71 -5.24 -3.39
C TYR A 14 -1.87 -3.96 -4.22
N ILE A 15 -0.93 -3.65 -5.12
CA ILE A 15 -1.05 -2.53 -6.07
C ILE A 15 -2.25 -2.72 -6.99
N HIS A 16 -2.43 -3.91 -7.57
CA HIS A 16 -3.59 -4.20 -8.41
C HIS A 16 -4.90 -4.08 -7.62
N PHE A 17 -4.92 -4.53 -6.37
CA PHE A 17 -6.06 -4.30 -5.48
C PHE A 17 -6.33 -2.79 -5.28
N LEU A 18 -5.31 -1.98 -5.00
CA LEU A 18 -5.47 -0.53 -4.82
C LEU A 18 -5.95 0.19 -6.07
N ILE A 19 -5.50 -0.24 -7.27
CA ILE A 19 -5.94 0.31 -8.55
C ILE A 19 -7.41 -0.05 -8.82
N ALA A 20 -7.83 -1.27 -8.47
CA ALA A 20 -9.18 -1.77 -8.72
C ALA A 20 -10.20 -1.31 -7.65
N ALA A 21 -9.78 -1.18 -6.40
CA ALA A 21 -10.63 -0.78 -5.29
C ALA A 21 -10.98 0.72 -5.40
N GLN A 22 -12.26 1.06 -5.24
CA GLN A 22 -12.71 2.45 -5.40
C GLN A 22 -13.08 3.13 -4.07
N LYS A 23 -13.32 2.36 -3.01
CA LYS A 23 -13.93 2.88 -1.78
C LYS A 23 -13.34 2.32 -0.49
N VAL A 24 -13.02 1.03 -0.46
CA VAL A 24 -12.59 0.35 0.76
C VAL A 24 -11.25 -0.31 0.52
N PHE A 25 -10.24 0.14 1.27
CA PHE A 25 -8.83 -0.21 1.07
C PHE A 25 -8.25 -0.94 2.28
N THR A 26 -9.02 -1.87 2.86
CA THR A 26 -8.57 -2.64 4.02
C THR A 26 -7.96 -3.97 3.59
N CYS A 27 -7.07 -4.54 4.42
CA CYS A 27 -6.53 -5.87 4.20
C CYS A 27 -7.61 -6.97 4.16
N THR A 28 -8.76 -6.76 4.82
CA THR A 28 -9.89 -7.69 4.76
C THR A 28 -10.58 -7.66 3.41
N GLU A 29 -10.75 -6.48 2.82
CA GLU A 29 -11.29 -6.34 1.47
C GLU A 29 -10.31 -6.86 0.43
N ALA A 30 -9.01 -6.60 0.60
CA ALA A 30 -7.96 -7.17 -0.25
C ALA A 30 -8.05 -8.69 -0.27
N ALA A 31 -8.19 -9.34 0.89
CA ALA A 31 -8.35 -10.79 0.98
C ALA A 31 -9.66 -11.29 0.36
N ARG A 32 -10.77 -10.55 0.50
CA ARG A 32 -12.06 -10.92 -0.08
C ARG A 32 -12.04 -10.91 -1.61
N CYS A 33 -11.29 -9.99 -2.22
CA CYS A 33 -11.21 -9.83 -3.66
C CYS A 33 -10.29 -10.84 -4.36
N GLN A 34 -9.61 -11.72 -3.61
CA GLN A 34 -8.68 -12.69 -4.17
C GLN A 34 -9.42 -13.92 -4.72
N PRO A 35 -8.91 -14.54 -5.79
CA PRO A 35 -9.46 -15.79 -6.31
C PRO A 35 -9.49 -16.89 -5.23
N GLU A 36 -10.55 -17.70 -5.23
CA GLU A 36 -10.64 -18.84 -4.33
C GLU A 36 -9.54 -19.87 -4.61
N GLY A 37 -8.89 -20.37 -3.57
CA GLY A 37 -7.84 -21.38 -3.69
C GLY A 37 -7.13 -21.68 -2.37
N GLN A 38 -6.48 -22.84 -2.30
CA GLN A 38 -5.80 -23.32 -1.09
C GLN A 38 -4.69 -22.37 -0.58
N HIS A 39 -4.13 -21.55 -1.48
CA HIS A 39 -3.06 -20.61 -1.18
C HIS A 39 -3.50 -19.15 -1.16
N SER A 40 -4.81 -18.88 -1.25
CA SER A 40 -5.32 -17.51 -1.32
C SER A 40 -4.92 -16.71 -0.07
N PRO A 41 -4.39 -15.49 -0.21
CA PRO A 41 -3.86 -14.72 0.91
C PRO A 41 -5.00 -14.17 1.77
N ALA A 42 -4.92 -14.45 3.07
CA ALA A 42 -5.80 -13.84 4.06
C ALA A 42 -5.34 -12.42 4.43
N HIS A 43 -6.18 -11.69 5.18
CA HIS A 43 -5.90 -10.30 5.57
C HIS A 43 -4.57 -10.14 6.33
N ASP A 44 -4.16 -11.13 7.12
CA ASP A 44 -2.90 -11.11 7.88
C ASP A 44 -1.66 -11.24 6.98
N ALA A 45 -1.78 -11.84 5.79
CA ALA A 45 -0.73 -11.90 4.78
C ALA A 45 -0.45 -10.50 4.24
N PHE A 46 -1.48 -9.74 3.85
CA PHE A 46 -1.36 -8.34 3.42
C PHE A 46 -0.82 -7.44 4.53
N THR A 47 -1.31 -7.59 5.77
CA THR A 47 -0.77 -6.83 6.91
C THR A 47 0.73 -7.09 7.10
N ARG A 48 1.18 -8.34 6.96
CA ARG A 48 2.61 -8.68 7.04
C ARG A 48 3.41 -8.16 5.86
N LEU A 49 2.86 -8.16 4.65
CA LEU A 49 3.48 -7.55 3.47
C LEU A 49 3.74 -6.06 3.73
N LEU A 50 2.70 -5.31 4.07
CA LEU A 50 2.79 -3.86 4.29
C LEU A 50 3.73 -3.48 5.42
N ARG A 51 3.78 -4.27 6.49
CA ARG A 51 4.70 -4.04 7.62
C ARG A 51 6.17 -4.31 7.28
N ARG A 52 6.46 -5.12 6.26
CA ARG A 52 7.84 -5.43 5.85
C ARG A 52 8.40 -4.42 4.86
N GLN A 53 7.54 -3.71 4.14
CA GLN A 53 7.99 -2.79 3.12
C GLN A 53 8.59 -1.54 3.77
N PRO A 54 9.88 -1.24 3.52
CA PRO A 54 10.43 0.03 3.92
C PRO A 54 9.74 1.15 3.13
N LEU A 55 9.39 2.24 3.80
CA LEU A 55 8.96 3.47 3.14
C LEU A 55 10.21 4.12 2.54
N ASP A 56 10.57 3.76 1.30
CA ASP A 56 11.66 4.40 0.59
C ASP A 56 11.15 5.70 -0.07
N THR A 57 11.14 6.75 0.72
CA THR A 57 10.72 8.09 0.26
C THR A 57 11.66 8.66 -0.78
N GLU A 58 12.93 8.24 -0.79
CA GLU A 58 13.91 8.73 -1.76
C GLU A 58 13.64 8.13 -3.13
N ALA A 59 13.41 6.81 -3.22
CA ALA A 59 13.03 6.16 -4.47
C ALA A 59 11.77 6.80 -5.07
N LEU A 60 10.74 7.04 -4.24
CA LEU A 60 9.53 7.72 -4.68
C LEU A 60 9.82 9.13 -5.22
N TRP A 61 10.65 9.91 -4.53
CA TRP A 61 11.02 11.25 -4.97
C TRP A 61 11.79 11.24 -6.29
N GLN A 62 12.71 10.28 -6.48
CA GLN A 62 13.48 10.15 -7.72
C GLN A 62 12.59 9.90 -8.94
N GLU A 63 11.48 9.17 -8.78
CA GLU A 63 10.46 8.99 -9.82
C GLU A 63 9.58 10.24 -10.00
N ALA A 64 9.11 10.83 -8.90
CA ALA A 64 8.17 11.94 -8.93
C ALA A 64 8.78 13.28 -9.41
N LYS A 65 10.08 13.53 -9.14
CA LYS A 65 10.73 14.82 -9.40
C LYS A 65 10.66 15.28 -10.86
N ALA A 66 10.56 14.37 -11.82
CA ALA A 66 10.46 14.69 -13.24
C ALA A 66 9.12 15.38 -13.59
N PHE A 67 8.10 15.19 -12.75
CA PHE A 67 6.76 15.75 -12.93
C PHE A 67 6.53 17.02 -12.10
N VAL A 68 7.53 17.46 -11.34
CA VAL A 68 7.45 18.65 -10.49
C VAL A 68 8.36 19.73 -11.06
N ASP A 69 7.84 20.95 -11.21
CA ASP A 69 8.67 22.14 -11.46
C ASP A 69 8.96 22.83 -10.12
N PRO A 70 10.18 22.74 -9.56
CA PRO A 70 10.47 23.32 -8.26
C PRO A 70 10.41 24.86 -8.24
N LYS A 71 10.41 25.52 -9.41
CA LYS A 71 10.41 26.98 -9.54
C LYS A 71 9.01 27.55 -9.74
N ARG A 72 7.99 26.70 -9.91
CA ARG A 72 6.61 27.11 -10.16
C ARG A 72 5.67 26.29 -9.30
N GLY A 73 4.71 26.95 -8.66
CA GLY A 73 3.78 26.24 -7.79
C GLY A 73 2.58 27.10 -7.41
N LEU A 74 1.66 26.46 -6.70
CA LEU A 74 0.50 27.08 -6.08
C LEU A 74 0.66 26.90 -4.56
N LEU A 75 0.31 27.93 -3.80
CA LEU A 75 0.15 27.79 -2.36
C LEU A 75 -1.22 27.14 -2.10
N VAL A 76 -1.21 25.88 -1.70
CA VAL A 76 -2.41 25.15 -1.25
C VAL A 76 -2.38 25.12 0.26
N LEU A 77 -3.32 25.84 0.89
CA LEU A 77 -3.54 25.77 2.34
C LEU A 77 -4.56 24.67 2.60
N ASP A 78 -4.08 23.54 3.09
CA ASP A 78 -4.89 22.42 3.53
C ASP A 78 -4.72 22.27 5.05
N ASP A 79 -5.81 22.47 5.79
CA ASP A 79 -5.87 22.29 7.25
C ASP A 79 -6.51 20.93 7.61
N THR A 80 -6.68 20.04 6.63
CA THR A 80 -7.15 18.68 6.91
C THR A 80 -6.01 17.84 7.47
N THR A 81 -6.15 17.43 8.72
CA THR A 81 -5.32 16.36 9.28
C THR A 81 -5.90 15.02 8.85
N LEU A 82 -5.02 14.06 8.52
CA LEU A 82 -5.43 12.66 8.49
C LEU A 82 -5.63 12.21 9.93
N ASP A 83 -6.76 12.59 10.53
CA ASP A 83 -7.13 12.13 11.86
C ASP A 83 -7.16 10.60 11.82
N LYS A 84 -6.20 9.99 12.52
CA LYS A 84 -6.21 8.57 12.83
C LYS A 84 -6.66 8.46 14.28
N PRO A 85 -7.98 8.51 14.57
CA PRO A 85 -8.49 8.49 15.94
C PRO A 85 -8.09 7.22 16.73
N TYR A 86 -7.50 6.23 16.05
CA TYR A 86 -7.09 4.95 16.62
C TYR A 86 -5.69 4.50 16.18
N ALA A 87 -4.78 5.43 15.82
CA ALA A 87 -3.38 5.10 15.56
C ALA A 87 -2.63 4.61 16.82
#